data_AF-A0A821ZLW1-F1
#
_entry.id   AF-A0A821ZLW1-F1
#
_cell.length_a   1.000
_cell.length_b   1.000
_cell.length_c   1.000
_cell.angle_alpha   90.00
_cell.angle_beta   90.00
_cell.angle_gamma   90.00
#
_symmetry.space_group_name_H-M   'P 1'
#
loop_
_entity.id
_entity.type
_entity.pdbx_description
1 polymer ?
#
loop_
_entity_poly.entity_id
_entity_poly.type
_entity_poly.pdbx_seq_one_letter_code
_entity_poly.pdbx_strand_id
1 'polypeptide(L)' 'EWSSVSCDGCRMAPLIGQRYRCLTCGNYDLCSACEKKGHEHPLELVPQPTEDDEE' A
#
# COMPACT_ATOMS: atom_id res chain seq x y z
N GLU A 1 6.85 -3.62 9.79
CA GLU A 1 7.87 -3.27 8.77
C GLU A 1 7.33 -3.46 7.35
N TRP A 2 7.19 -2.39 6.54
CA TRP A 2 6.77 -2.49 5.12
C TRP A 2 7.97 -2.52 4.17
N SER A 3 9.13 -2.92 4.66
CA SER A 3 10.45 -2.77 4.02
C SER A 3 10.59 -3.52 2.68
N SER A 4 9.64 -4.41 2.37
CA SER A 4 9.62 -5.21 1.12
C SER A 4 8.43 -4.90 0.21
N VAL A 5 7.72 -3.80 0.44
CA VAL A 5 6.50 -3.47 -0.31
C VAL A 5 6.83 -2.47 -1.41
N SER A 6 6.34 -2.77 -2.61
CA SER A 6 6.50 -1.93 -3.79
C SER A 6 5.15 -1.44 -4.29
N CYS A 7 5.10 -0.22 -4.80
CA CYS A 7 3.92 0.26 -5.50
C CYS A 7 3.83 -0.41 -6.88
N ASP A 8 2.75 -1.13 -7.18
CA ASP A 8 2.52 -1.76 -8.49
C ASP A 8 2.29 -0.75 -9.61
N GLY A 9 1.79 0.45 -9.27
CA GLY A 9 1.51 1.51 -10.25
C GLY A 9 2.74 2.28 -10.73
N CYS A 10 3.76 2.47 -9.89
CA CYS A 10 4.98 3.22 -10.25
C CYS A 10 6.29 2.48 -9.95
N ARG A 11 6.23 1.25 -9.45
CA ARG A 11 7.37 0.39 -9.09
C ARG A 11 8.29 0.99 -8.03
N MET A 12 7.84 2.00 -7.30
CA MET A 12 8.56 2.58 -6.16
C MET A 12 8.70 1.52 -5.05
N ALA A 13 9.94 1.28 -4.61
CA ALA A 13 10.28 0.40 -3.51
C ALA A 13 11.48 0.95 -2.73
N PRO A 14 11.44 0.99 -1.38
CA PRO A 14 10.27 0.68 -0.54
C PRO A 14 9.17 1.74 -0.72
N LEU A 15 7.92 1.35 -0.45
CA LEU A 15 6.77 2.24 -0.50
C LEU A 15 6.87 3.23 0.69
N ILE A 16 7.07 4.52 0.41
CA ILE A 16 7.23 5.57 1.43
C ILE A 16 5.89 6.28 1.66
N GLY A 17 5.47 6.38 2.92
CA GLY A 17 4.23 7.06 3.31
C GLY A 17 3.03 6.11 3.42
N GLN A 18 1.86 6.56 2.96
CA GLN A 18 0.62 5.78 3.02
C GLN A 18 0.59 4.70 1.93
N ARG A 19 0.41 3.44 2.34
CA ARG A 19 0.17 2.30 1.45
C ARG A 19 -1.32 2.12 1.26
N TYR A 20 -1.73 1.91 0.02
CA TYR A 20 -3.10 1.55 -0.32
C TYR A 20 -3.09 0.17 -0.94
N ARG A 21 -3.80 -0.79 -0.36
CA ARG A 21 -3.91 -2.14 -0.91
C ARG A 21 -5.25 -2.32 -1.56
N CYS A 22 -5.28 -2.96 -2.72
CA CYS A 22 -6.53 -3.36 -3.35
C CYS A 22 -7.19 -4.51 -2.59
N LEU A 23 -8.49 -4.40 -2.31
CA LEU A 23 -9.25 -5.44 -1.61
C LEU A 23 -9.66 -6.61 -2.51
N THR A 24 -9.58 -6.42 -3.83
CA THR A 24 -9.98 -7.43 -4.83
C THR A 24 -8.78 -8.07 -5.52
N CYS A 25 -7.75 -7.27 -5.84
CA CYS A 25 -6.52 -7.76 -6.45
C CYS A 25 -5.60 -8.37 -5.40
N GLY A 26 -5.04 -9.55 -5.67
CA GLY A 26 -4.02 -10.14 -4.81
C GLY A 26 -2.68 -9.42 -4.95
N ASN A 27 -2.08 -9.03 -3.81
CA ASN A 27 -0.77 -8.35 -3.74
C ASN A 27 -0.66 -7.10 -4.64
N TYR A 28 -1.72 -6.29 -4.70
CA TYR A 28 -1.69 -5.04 -5.46
C TYR A 28 -1.67 -3.85 -4.51
N ASP A 29 -0.54 -3.16 -4.48
CA ASP A 29 -0.26 -2.06 -3.58
C ASP A 29 0.05 -0.78 -4.35
N LEU A 30 -0.52 0.33 -3.90
CA LEU A 30 -0.33 1.64 -4.48
C LEU A 30 0.19 2.62 -3.44
N CYS A 31 1.05 3.53 -3.88
CA CYS A 31 1.38 4.73 -3.12
C CYS A 31 0.28 5.78 -3.23
N SER A 32 0.33 6.77 -2.35
CA SER A 32 -0.63 7.89 -2.31
C SER A 32 -0.70 8.70 -3.61
N ALA A 33 0.31 8.62 -4.49
CA ALA A 33 0.27 9.24 -5.80
C ALA A 33 -0.41 8.37 -6.86
N CYS A 34 -0.34 7.05 -6.72
CA CYS A 34 -0.94 6.11 -7.68
C CYS A 34 -2.40 5.81 -7.34
N GLU A 35 -2.78 5.82 -6.07
CA GLU A 35 -4.20 5.68 -5.68
C GLU A 35 -5.07 6.80 -6.30
N LYS A 36 -4.56 8.05 -6.31
CA LYS A 36 -5.26 9.22 -6.86
C LYS A 36 -5.51 9.15 -8.36
N LYS A 37 -4.80 8.29 -9.08
CA LYS A 37 -5.01 8.08 -10.52
C LYS A 37 -6.27 7.25 -10.79
N GLY A 38 -6.86 6.65 -9.76
CA GLY A 38 -7.96 5.72 -9.86
C GLY A 38 -7.50 4.30 -10.13
N HIS A 39 -8.18 3.34 -9.50
CA HIS A 39 -8.07 1.91 -9.75
C HIS A 39 -9.49 1.33 -9.86
N GLU A 40 -9.68 0.28 -10.65
CA GLU A 40 -11.00 -0.32 -10.92
C GLU A 40 -11.68 -0.88 -9.66
N HIS A 41 -10.88 -1.33 -8.69
CA HIS A 41 -11.33 -1.94 -7.45
C HIS A 41 -11.15 -1.02 -6.24
N PRO A 42 -11.94 -1.21 -5.17
CA PRO A 42 -11.78 -0.47 -3.94
C PRO A 42 -10.39 -0.67 -3.33
N LEU A 43 -9.76 0.45 -2.98
CA LEU A 43 -8.47 0.53 -2.29
C LEU A 43 -8.69 0.83 -0.81
N GLU A 44 -7.96 0.14 0.05
CA GLU A 44 -7.96 0.37 1.50
C GLU A 44 -6.62 0.97 1.93
N LEU A 45 -6.67 2.00 2.77
CA LEU A 45 -5.48 2.53 3.42
C LEU A 45 -4.98 1.49 4.43
N VAL A 46 -3.75 1.02 4.22
CA VAL A 46 -3.15 0.04 5.12
C VAL A 46 -2.44 0.79 6.26
N PRO A 47 -2.83 0.56 7.52
CA PRO A 47 -2.23 1.25 8.66
C PRO A 47 -0.75 0.89 8.75
N GLN A 48 0.09 1.87 9.10
CA GLN A 48 1.47 1.55 9.45
C GLN A 48 1.45 0.63 10.69
N PRO A 49 2.37 -0.35 10.77
CA PRO A 49 2.38 -1.28 11.88
C PRO A 49 2.92 -0.47 13.05
N THR A 50 2.04 0.04 13.91
CA THR A 50 2.47 0.61 15.17
C THR A 50 3.26 -0.47 15.88
N GLU A 51 4.46 -0.15 16.37
CA GLU A 51 5.37 -1.03 17.13
C GLU A 51 4.79 -1.47 18.50
N ASP A 52 3.47 -1.65 18.60
CA ASP A 52 2.70 -1.85 19.83
C ASP A 52 1.76 -3.07 19.74
N ASP A 53 2.07 -4.03 18.86
CA ASP A 53 1.48 -5.39 18.90
C ASP A 53 2.58 -6.40 19.33
N GLU A 54 3.43 -5.98 20.27
CA GLU A 54 4.14 -6.89 21.18
C GLU A 54 3.24 -7.10 22.41
N GLU A 55 2.43 -8.16 22.42
CA GLU A 55 2.01 -8.84 23.65
C GLU A 55 2.84 -10.11 23.86
#